data_AF-A0A8J6TTJ9-F1
#
_entry.id   AF-A0A8J6TTJ9-F1
#
_cell.length_a   1.000
_cell.length_b   1.000
_cell.length_c   1.000
_cell.angle_alpha   90.00
_cell.angle_beta   90.00
_cell.angle_gamma   90.00
#
_symmetry.space_group_name_H-M   'P 1'
#
loop_
_entity.id
_entity.type
_entity.pdbx_description
1 polymer ?
#
loop_
_entity_poly.entity_id
_entity_poly.type
_entity_poly.pdbx_seq_one_letter_code
_entity_poly.pdbx_strand_id
1 'polypeptide(L)'
;MMEMHIFQKAKQLEISSPNGETAVTAQNLFAFLYEISEWIQAEPFIYRRGHPQTDTVYVRYDDIVFAEEDFWQMFGGYLTLLYTRWKIDLFGTADFSQETVWLTLEEEKHRIYAVQKTLSGHPSDVIQSLCLRIQCTSPKESEILQALLASANWKNGVAALDWKYSSFLLEENLALPTQNSCFCYGSILEDIRFEDLLQALDLQQKITLWTDFLKDGFDHTEFEWLYGAISQGAVGNRIEWELSLHAAMQGLGYTVQASPNDVGRILRTFKIKKNVEVTDNGKIII
;
A
#
# COMPACT_ATOMS: atom_id res chain seq x y z
N MET A 1 24.99 14.82 5.69
CA MET A 1 23.91 14.71 4.69
C MET A 1 24.42 15.38 3.43
N MET A 2 24.59 14.65 2.33
CA MET A 2 25.03 15.25 1.07
C MET A 2 23.77 15.80 0.40
N GLU A 3 23.57 17.12 0.46
CA GLU A 3 22.45 17.74 -0.24
C GLU A 3 22.63 17.54 -1.75
N MET A 4 21.57 17.10 -2.44
CA MET A 4 21.59 16.85 -3.88
C MET A 4 21.97 18.11 -4.66
N HIS A 5 21.56 19.28 -4.15
CA HIS A 5 21.82 20.60 -4.68
C HIS A 5 21.88 21.61 -3.53
N ILE A 6 22.41 22.81 -3.81
CA ILE A 6 22.30 23.95 -2.90
C ILE A 6 20.95 24.62 -3.18
N PHE A 7 19.99 24.42 -2.27
CA PHE A 7 18.65 25.00 -2.39
C PHE A 7 18.57 26.38 -1.73
N GLN A 8 17.78 27.27 -2.33
CA GLN A 8 17.48 28.60 -1.82
C GLN A 8 15.99 28.70 -1.43
N LYS A 9 15.70 29.36 -0.31
CA LYS A 9 14.33 29.59 0.16
C LYS A 9 13.61 30.53 -0.80
N ALA A 10 12.53 30.06 -1.41
CA ALA A 10 11.80 30.77 -2.46
C ALA A 10 10.47 31.36 -1.95
N LYS A 11 9.74 30.60 -1.11
CA LYS A 11 8.44 30.99 -0.53
C LYS A 11 8.28 30.37 0.86
N GLN A 12 7.51 31.05 1.71
CA GLN A 12 7.19 30.60 3.06
C GLN A 12 5.75 31.00 3.40
N LEU A 13 4.99 30.05 3.95
CA LEU A 13 3.62 30.24 4.43
C LEU A 13 3.50 29.67 5.84
N GLU A 14 2.91 30.41 6.77
CA GLU A 14 2.61 29.89 8.11
C GLU A 14 1.43 28.92 8.03
N ILE A 15 1.60 27.71 8.56
CA ILE A 15 0.54 26.69 8.63
C ILE A 15 0.12 26.51 10.08
N SER A 16 -1.18 26.37 10.30
CA SER A 16 -1.73 26.12 11.63
C SER A 16 -1.32 24.72 12.10
N SER A 17 -0.76 24.65 13.32
CA SER A 17 -0.57 23.37 14.00
C SER A 17 -1.92 22.83 14.48
N PRO A 18 -2.25 21.54 14.25
CA PRO A 18 -3.46 20.97 14.79
C PRO A 18 -3.43 21.05 16.32
N ASN A 19 -4.49 21.58 16.91
CA ASN A 19 -4.67 21.64 18.36
C ASN A 19 -4.98 20.23 18.87
N GLY A 20 -3.99 19.51 19.39
CA GLY A 20 -4.22 18.26 20.11
C GLY A 20 -2.98 17.39 20.24
N GLU A 21 -2.78 16.86 21.44
CA GLU A 21 -1.82 15.77 21.72
C GLU A 21 -2.41 14.44 21.26
N THR A 22 -2.58 14.25 19.96
CA THR A 22 -2.97 12.93 19.43
C THR A 22 -1.70 12.19 19.05
N ALA A 23 -1.48 10.99 19.59
CA ALA A 23 -0.33 10.19 19.23
C ALA A 23 -0.38 9.83 17.73
N VAL A 24 0.68 10.18 17.00
CA VAL A 24 0.78 9.91 15.56
C VAL A 24 1.09 8.45 15.31
N THR A 25 0.24 7.82 14.51
CA THR A 25 0.32 6.41 14.14
C THR A 25 0.51 6.22 12.63
N ALA A 26 0.89 5.02 12.19
CA ALA A 26 0.99 4.66 10.79
C ALA A 26 -0.36 4.73 10.07
N GLN A 27 -1.48 4.62 10.79
CA GLN A 27 -2.81 4.92 10.25
C GLN A 27 -2.89 6.36 9.71
N ASN A 28 -2.34 7.36 10.41
CA ASN A 28 -2.34 8.75 9.94
C ASN A 28 -1.51 8.91 8.65
N LEU A 29 -0.36 8.25 8.56
CA LEU A 29 0.49 8.29 7.37
C LEU A 29 -0.18 7.59 6.19
N PHE A 30 -0.80 6.43 6.44
CA PHE A 30 -1.48 5.68 5.39
C PHE A 30 -2.71 6.45 4.89
N ALA A 31 -3.51 7.06 5.78
CA ALA A 31 -4.61 7.93 5.40
C ALA A 31 -4.15 9.13 4.56
N PHE A 32 -3.07 9.79 4.97
CA PHE A 32 -2.46 10.89 4.20
C PHE A 32 -2.08 10.47 2.77
N LEU A 33 -1.39 9.34 2.61
CA LEU A 33 -0.98 8.86 1.30
C LEU A 33 -2.18 8.37 0.47
N TYR A 34 -3.19 7.79 1.10
CA TYR A 34 -4.42 7.36 0.45
C TYR A 34 -5.20 8.57 -0.09
N GLU A 35 -5.35 9.63 0.70
CA GLU A 35 -6.00 10.85 0.24
C GLU A 35 -5.22 11.55 -0.88
N ILE A 36 -3.88 11.52 -0.87
CA ILE A 36 -3.09 11.98 -2.02
C ILE A 36 -3.42 11.13 -3.26
N SER A 37 -3.48 9.81 -3.12
CA SER A 37 -3.78 8.89 -4.23
C SER A 37 -5.16 9.17 -4.82
N GLU A 38 -6.17 9.40 -3.97
CA GLU A 38 -7.52 9.81 -4.38
C GLU A 38 -7.53 11.20 -5.00
N TRP A 39 -6.80 12.18 -4.46
CA TRP A 39 -6.76 13.53 -5.02
C TRP A 39 -6.11 13.56 -6.41
N ILE A 40 -5.04 12.79 -6.61
CA ILE A 40 -4.31 12.70 -7.88
C ILE A 40 -4.98 11.74 -8.86
N GLN A 41 -5.79 10.80 -8.36
CA GLN A 41 -6.34 9.67 -9.12
C GLN A 41 -5.24 8.75 -9.68
N ALA A 42 -4.19 8.51 -8.89
CA ALA A 42 -3.08 7.63 -9.26
C ALA A 42 -2.56 6.83 -8.07
N GLU A 43 -2.12 5.60 -8.33
CA GLU A 43 -1.49 4.74 -7.33
C GLU A 43 -0.01 5.12 -7.15
N PRO A 44 0.50 5.17 -5.91
CA PRO A 44 1.89 5.49 -5.65
C PRO A 44 2.81 4.32 -6.01
N PHE A 45 3.98 4.67 -6.51
CA PHE A 45 5.12 3.76 -6.59
C PHE A 45 5.95 3.83 -5.31
N ILE A 46 6.03 2.69 -4.60
CA ILE A 46 6.81 2.57 -3.36
C ILE A 46 8.20 2.03 -3.68
N TYR A 47 9.24 2.85 -3.49
CA TYR A 47 10.61 2.44 -3.78
C TYR A 47 11.30 1.83 -2.56
N ARG A 48 11.90 0.65 -2.78
CA ARG A 48 12.82 0.02 -1.83
C ARG A 48 14.26 0.25 -2.31
N ARG A 49 15.05 0.94 -1.50
CA ARG A 49 16.51 0.97 -1.73
C ARG A 49 17.06 -0.40 -1.38
N GLY A 50 17.84 -1.01 -2.27
CA GLY A 50 18.47 -2.32 -2.05
C GLY A 50 19.55 -2.36 -0.95
N HIS A 51 19.65 -1.32 -0.11
CA HIS A 51 20.58 -1.24 1.00
C HIS A 51 19.82 -1.41 2.33
N PRO A 52 20.13 -2.44 3.14
CA PRO A 52 19.34 -2.84 4.30
C PRO A 52 19.45 -1.92 5.53
N GLN A 53 19.87 -0.67 5.38
CA GLN A 53 20.20 0.22 6.51
C GLN A 53 19.72 1.67 6.33
N THR A 54 18.71 1.91 5.49
CA THR A 54 18.12 3.24 5.38
C THR A 54 16.84 3.33 6.19
N ASP A 55 16.75 4.35 7.02
CA ASP A 55 15.56 4.79 7.74
C ASP A 55 14.64 5.66 6.86
N THR A 56 14.72 5.54 5.53
CA THR A 56 13.96 6.37 4.59
C THR A 56 13.08 5.52 3.68
N VAL A 57 11.82 5.91 3.53
CA VAL A 57 10.87 5.37 2.53
C VAL A 57 10.62 6.43 1.48
N TYR A 58 10.57 6.02 0.21
CA TYR A 58 10.26 6.90 -0.92
C TYR A 58 8.95 6.49 -1.55
N VAL A 59 8.07 7.48 -1.75
CA VAL A 59 6.75 7.32 -2.37
C VAL A 59 6.67 8.26 -3.56
N ARG A 60 6.42 7.76 -4.76
CA ARG A 60 6.42 8.57 -5.98
C ARG A 60 5.08 8.45 -6.70
N TYR A 61 4.56 9.59 -7.15
CA TYR A 61 3.42 9.67 -8.06
C TYR A 61 3.90 10.19 -9.41
N ASP A 62 3.58 9.45 -10.46
CA ASP A 62 3.97 9.77 -11.83
C ASP A 62 2.88 10.55 -12.56
N ASP A 63 3.28 11.35 -13.55
CA ASP A 63 2.39 12.05 -14.47
C ASP A 63 1.38 12.99 -13.81
N ILE A 64 1.81 13.67 -12.74
CA ILE A 64 0.96 14.62 -12.01
C ILE A 64 1.38 16.06 -12.24
N VAL A 65 0.41 16.97 -12.18
CA VAL A 65 0.62 18.41 -12.14
C VAL A 65 -0.32 18.98 -11.10
N PHE A 66 0.19 19.82 -10.20
CA PHE A 66 -0.62 20.42 -9.15
C PHE A 66 -0.18 21.83 -8.80
N ALA A 67 -1.13 22.62 -8.28
CA ALA A 67 -0.84 23.92 -7.70
C ALA A 67 -0.34 23.75 -6.26
N GLU A 68 0.74 24.46 -5.92
CA GLU A 68 1.37 24.40 -4.60
C GLU A 68 0.39 24.82 -3.48
N GLU A 69 -0.42 25.86 -3.73
CA GLU A 69 -1.37 26.38 -2.75
C GLU A 69 -2.47 25.36 -2.43
N ASP A 70 -3.04 24.72 -3.46
CA ASP A 70 -4.05 23.66 -3.29
C ASP A 70 -3.48 22.48 -2.48
N PHE A 71 -2.23 22.10 -2.75
CA PHE A 71 -1.56 21.04 -1.99
C PHE A 71 -1.45 21.39 -0.50
N TRP A 72 -0.98 22.60 -0.17
CA TRP A 72 -0.85 23.01 1.23
C TRP A 72 -2.20 23.16 1.93
N GLN A 73 -3.22 23.64 1.21
CA GLN A 73 -4.58 23.75 1.75
C GLN A 73 -5.16 22.37 2.09
N MET A 74 -4.96 21.39 1.22
CA MET A 74 -5.49 20.03 1.42
C MET A 74 -4.67 19.23 2.44
N PHE A 75 -3.34 19.29 2.34
CA PHE A 75 -2.46 18.35 3.04
C PHE A 75 -1.54 18.98 4.10
N GLY A 76 -1.54 20.30 4.23
CA GLY A 76 -0.71 21.00 5.22
C GLY A 76 -1.01 20.55 6.66
N GLY A 77 -2.28 20.28 6.98
CA GLY A 77 -2.69 19.73 8.27
C GLY A 77 -2.12 18.34 8.55
N TYR A 78 -2.17 17.45 7.55
CA TYR A 78 -1.58 16.11 7.63
C TYR A 78 -0.07 16.18 7.87
N LEU A 79 0.65 16.96 7.07
CA LEU A 79 2.10 17.08 7.20
C LEU A 79 2.49 17.64 8.56
N THR A 80 1.73 18.60 9.09
CA THR A 80 2.00 19.19 10.40
C THR A 80 1.78 18.20 11.54
N LEU A 81 0.73 17.37 11.46
CA LEU A 81 0.51 16.27 12.39
C LEU A 81 1.68 15.27 12.33
N LEU A 82 1.99 14.78 11.13
CA LEU A 82 3.00 13.74 10.88
C LEU A 82 4.42 14.19 11.26
N TYR A 83 4.70 15.49 11.19
CA TYR A 83 5.99 16.10 11.52
C TYR A 83 6.50 15.74 12.93
N THR A 84 5.60 15.43 13.86
CA THR A 84 5.95 15.04 15.24
C THR A 84 6.68 13.69 15.33
N ARG A 85 6.54 12.82 14.32
CA ARG A 85 7.17 11.49 14.27
C ARG A 85 8.07 11.30 13.05
N TRP A 86 7.66 11.82 11.89
CA TRP A 86 8.35 11.62 10.61
C TRP A 86 8.68 12.95 9.95
N LYS A 87 9.91 13.07 9.45
CA LYS A 87 10.27 14.17 8.56
C LYS A 87 9.90 13.79 7.13
N ILE A 88 8.88 14.46 6.59
CA ILE A 88 8.40 14.24 5.23
C ILE A 88 8.82 15.43 4.37
N ASP A 89 9.68 15.16 3.39
CA ASP A 89 10.09 16.12 2.37
C ASP A 89 9.45 15.74 1.04
N LEU A 90 8.96 16.73 0.29
CA LEU A 90 8.35 16.50 -1.01
C LEU A 90 9.18 17.17 -2.10
N PHE A 91 9.38 16.45 -3.19
CA PHE A 91 10.17 16.89 -4.34
C PHE A 91 9.33 16.81 -5.60
N GLY A 92 9.49 17.80 -6.45
CA GLY A 92 8.91 17.84 -7.79
C GLY A 92 9.74 18.74 -8.70
N THR A 93 9.17 19.05 -9.85
CA THR A 93 9.80 19.84 -10.91
C THR A 93 8.93 21.05 -11.19
N ALA A 94 9.50 22.26 -11.22
CA ALA A 94 8.75 23.47 -11.57
C ALA A 94 8.30 23.41 -13.04
N ASP A 95 7.04 23.76 -13.32
CA ASP A 95 6.44 23.68 -14.67
C ASP A 95 7.26 24.44 -15.72
N PHE A 96 7.57 25.71 -15.46
CA PHE A 96 8.26 26.58 -16.43
C PHE A 96 9.79 26.49 -16.38
N SER A 97 10.39 26.54 -15.19
CA SER A 97 11.85 26.57 -15.05
C SER A 97 12.49 25.18 -15.15
N GLN A 98 11.69 24.10 -15.00
CA GLN A 98 12.15 22.71 -14.99
C GLN A 98 13.20 22.43 -13.89
N GLU A 99 13.30 23.31 -12.90
CA GLU A 99 14.18 23.11 -11.75
C GLU A 99 13.52 22.24 -10.68
N THR A 100 14.34 21.65 -9.82
CA THR A 100 13.83 20.88 -8.68
C THR A 100 13.21 21.82 -7.64
N VAL A 101 11.96 21.53 -7.28
CA VAL A 101 11.24 22.17 -6.19
C VAL A 101 11.25 21.22 -5.00
N TRP A 102 11.61 21.76 -3.83
CA TRP A 102 11.58 21.06 -2.56
C TRP A 102 10.57 21.74 -1.64
N LEU A 103 9.51 21.03 -1.28
CA LEU A 103 8.52 21.42 -0.28
C LEU A 103 8.84 20.73 1.04
N THR A 104 8.86 21.48 2.13
CA THR A 104 9.17 20.95 3.46
C THR A 104 8.51 21.80 4.55
N LEU A 105 8.45 21.24 5.76
CA LEU A 105 8.06 21.97 6.96
C LEU A 105 9.30 22.43 7.73
N GLU A 106 9.31 23.70 8.10
CA GLU A 106 10.31 24.29 9.00
C GLU A 106 9.62 24.84 10.25
N GLU A 107 10.20 24.56 11.42
CA GLU A 107 9.75 25.15 12.68
C GLU A 107 10.66 26.33 13.06
N GLU A 108 10.05 27.51 13.24
CA GLU A 108 10.74 28.69 13.75
C GLU A 108 9.91 29.29 14.89
N LYS A 109 10.53 29.46 16.08
CA LYS A 109 9.89 30.10 17.25
C LYS A 109 8.51 29.50 17.63
N HIS A 110 8.39 28.17 17.62
CA HIS A 110 7.15 27.42 17.90
C HIS A 110 6.03 27.64 16.87
N ARG A 111 6.38 28.10 15.66
CA ARG A 111 5.46 28.18 14.53
C ARG A 111 5.97 27.28 13.42
N ILE A 112 5.05 26.63 12.73
CA ILE A 112 5.34 25.72 11.64
C ILE A 112 5.05 26.42 10.33
N TYR A 113 6.01 26.31 9.41
CA TYR A 113 5.96 26.96 8.11
C TYR A 113 6.07 25.93 6.99
N ALA A 114 5.17 26.00 6.03
CA ALA A 114 5.40 25.45 4.71
C ALA A 114 6.45 26.28 4.00
N VAL A 115 7.50 25.61 3.54
CA VAL A 115 8.63 26.25 2.88
C VAL A 115 8.85 25.60 1.53
N GLN A 116 8.86 26.43 0.50
CA GLN A 116 9.30 26.05 -0.83
C GLN A 116 10.75 26.50 -1.00
N LYS A 117 11.58 25.58 -1.46
CA LYS A 117 12.95 25.84 -1.85
C LYS A 117 13.17 25.43 -3.31
N THR A 118 13.90 26.25 -4.04
CA THR A 118 14.25 26.01 -5.46
C THR A 118 15.74 26.24 -5.65
N LEU A 119 16.29 25.92 -6.83
CA LEU A 119 17.71 26.14 -7.11
C LEU A 119 17.98 27.63 -7.35
N SER A 120 17.04 28.30 -8.02
CA SER A 120 17.08 29.73 -8.35
C SER A 120 16.71 30.64 -7.18
N GLY A 121 15.94 30.15 -6.21
CA GLY A 121 15.30 30.97 -5.17
C GLY A 121 14.04 31.69 -5.64
N HIS A 122 13.60 31.47 -6.89
CA HIS A 122 12.31 31.94 -7.37
C HIS A 122 11.21 30.91 -7.09
N PRO A 123 10.02 31.35 -6.65
CA PRO A 123 8.94 30.43 -6.36
C PRO A 123 8.29 29.89 -7.64
N SER A 124 7.66 28.74 -7.51
CA SER A 124 6.86 28.10 -8.55
C SER A 124 5.49 27.74 -8.00
N ASP A 125 4.44 28.23 -8.64
CA ASP A 125 3.07 27.94 -8.22
C ASP A 125 2.56 26.59 -8.74
N VAL A 126 3.17 26.05 -9.80
CA VAL A 126 2.78 24.79 -10.45
C VAL A 126 3.95 23.83 -10.47
N ILE A 127 3.72 22.63 -9.92
CA ILE A 127 4.72 21.58 -9.76
C ILE A 127 4.29 20.35 -10.56
N GLN A 128 5.21 19.84 -11.37
CA GLN A 128 5.12 18.59 -12.11
C GLN A 128 5.83 17.49 -11.33
N SER A 129 5.22 16.30 -11.23
CA SER A 129 5.68 15.16 -10.44
C SER A 129 5.68 15.38 -8.92
N LEU A 130 5.57 14.27 -8.18
CA LEU A 130 5.62 14.28 -6.73
C LEU A 130 6.35 13.06 -6.19
N CYS A 131 7.42 13.31 -5.44
CA CYS A 131 8.18 12.30 -4.74
C CYS A 131 8.30 12.69 -3.26
N LEU A 132 7.76 11.87 -2.38
CA LEU A 132 7.85 12.03 -0.95
C LEU A 132 9.04 11.22 -0.45
N ARG A 133 9.84 11.84 0.41
CA ARG A 133 10.89 11.22 1.20
C ARG A 133 10.47 11.24 2.66
N ILE A 134 10.16 10.07 3.19
CA ILE A 134 9.69 9.89 4.57
C ILE A 134 10.86 9.36 5.40
N GLN A 135 11.41 10.20 6.27
CA GLN A 135 12.42 9.81 7.24
C GLN A 135 11.74 9.20 8.48
N CYS A 136 11.96 7.91 8.66
CA CYS A 136 11.48 7.09 9.76
C CYS A 136 12.38 7.24 11.01
N THR A 137 11.86 6.81 12.16
CA THR A 137 12.57 6.84 13.45
C THR A 137 13.63 5.76 13.56
N SER A 138 13.50 4.68 12.78
CA SER A 138 14.47 3.59 12.73
C SER A 138 14.43 2.85 11.38
N PRO A 139 15.52 2.14 11.02
CA PRO A 139 15.53 1.26 9.84
C PRO A 139 14.53 0.11 9.91
N LYS A 140 14.16 -0.33 11.12
CA LYS A 140 13.13 -1.37 11.31
C LYS A 140 11.74 -0.82 11.00
N GLU A 141 11.45 0.39 11.46
CA GLU A 141 10.18 1.06 11.15
C GLU A 141 10.05 1.32 9.65
N SER A 142 11.11 1.78 8.98
CA SER A 142 11.07 2.00 7.53
C SER A 142 10.84 0.71 6.75
N GLU A 143 11.40 -0.42 7.19
CA GLU A 143 11.13 -1.73 6.56
C GLU A 143 9.66 -2.13 6.68
N ILE A 144 9.07 -2.00 7.86
CA ILE A 144 7.67 -2.38 8.09
C ILE A 144 6.73 -1.43 7.35
N LEU A 145 6.96 -0.12 7.40
CA LEU A 145 6.19 0.87 6.65
C LEU A 145 6.29 0.63 5.14
N GLN A 146 7.48 0.30 4.64
CA GLN A 146 7.64 -0.03 3.22
C GLN A 146 6.83 -1.28 2.85
N ALA A 147 6.83 -2.32 3.68
CA ALA A 147 6.02 -3.51 3.45
C ALA A 147 4.52 -3.18 3.45
N LEU A 148 4.05 -2.39 4.41
CA LEU A 148 2.66 -1.92 4.49
C LEU A 148 2.24 -1.18 3.22
N LEU A 149 3.01 -0.15 2.83
CA LEU A 149 2.66 0.71 1.69
C LEU A 149 2.78 -0.03 0.35
N ALA A 150 3.74 -0.95 0.22
CA ALA A 150 3.92 -1.73 -1.01
C ALA A 150 2.86 -2.82 -1.19
N SER A 151 2.28 -3.33 -0.09
CA SER A 151 1.19 -4.31 -0.10
C SER A 151 -0.20 -3.67 -0.01
N ALA A 152 -0.29 -2.35 0.04
CA ALA A 152 -1.55 -1.63 0.10
C ALA A 152 -2.28 -1.66 -1.26
N ASN A 153 -3.56 -2.00 -1.22
CA ASN A 153 -4.49 -1.73 -2.30
C ASN A 153 -5.01 -0.30 -2.15
N TRP A 154 -4.45 0.59 -2.97
CA TRP A 154 -4.73 2.02 -2.93
C TRP A 154 -6.14 2.42 -3.41
N LYS A 155 -6.94 1.47 -3.91
CA LYS A 155 -8.35 1.73 -4.27
C LYS A 155 -9.30 1.62 -3.09
N ASN A 156 -8.94 0.81 -2.08
CA ASN A 156 -9.80 0.52 -0.94
C ASN A 156 -9.11 0.70 0.42
N GLY A 157 -7.84 1.12 0.46
CA GLY A 157 -7.14 1.42 1.71
C GLY A 157 -6.91 0.20 2.59
N VAL A 158 -6.82 -1.00 2.00
CA VAL A 158 -6.54 -2.26 2.70
C VAL A 158 -5.16 -2.78 2.31
N ALA A 159 -4.40 -3.32 3.26
CA ALA A 159 -3.16 -4.02 3.01
C ALA A 159 -3.20 -5.44 3.60
N ALA A 160 -2.72 -6.42 2.84
CA ALA A 160 -2.56 -7.80 3.28
C ALA A 160 -1.08 -8.10 3.53
N LEU A 161 -0.71 -8.53 4.74
CA LEU A 161 0.66 -8.70 5.18
C LEU A 161 0.91 -10.07 5.84
N ASP A 162 2.19 -10.43 5.92
CA ASP A 162 2.62 -11.57 6.73
C ASP A 162 2.38 -11.31 8.24
N TRP A 163 1.94 -12.35 8.96
CA TRP A 163 1.65 -12.30 10.39
C TRP A 163 2.79 -11.76 11.26
N LYS A 164 4.05 -11.81 10.81
CA LYS A 164 5.18 -11.17 11.51
C LYS A 164 5.03 -9.66 11.71
N TYR A 165 4.17 -9.00 10.92
CA TYR A 165 3.87 -7.57 11.02
C TYR A 165 2.60 -7.26 11.84
N SER A 166 1.89 -8.28 12.34
CA SER A 166 0.61 -8.10 13.05
C SER A 166 0.70 -7.22 14.31
N SER A 167 1.77 -7.33 15.09
CA SER A 167 1.97 -6.49 16.28
C SER A 167 2.07 -5.01 15.92
N PHE A 168 2.75 -4.69 14.81
CA PHE A 168 2.85 -3.32 14.31
C PHE A 168 1.48 -2.79 13.87
N LEU A 169 0.70 -3.58 13.12
CA LEU A 169 -0.65 -3.15 12.73
C LEU A 169 -1.55 -2.86 13.93
N LEU A 170 -1.43 -3.65 15.00
CA LEU A 170 -2.19 -3.44 16.23
C LEU A 170 -1.75 -2.18 16.97
N GLU A 171 -0.45 -1.99 17.15
CA GLU A 171 0.13 -0.81 17.81
C GLU A 171 -0.17 0.49 17.05
N GLU A 172 -0.30 0.41 15.73
CA GLU A 172 -0.50 1.56 14.85
C GLU A 172 -1.97 1.77 14.42
N ASN A 173 -2.93 1.15 15.12
CA ASN A 173 -4.38 1.27 14.88
C ASN A 173 -4.85 0.90 13.46
N LEU A 174 -4.16 -0.04 12.81
CA LEU A 174 -4.51 -0.53 11.47
C LEU A 174 -5.14 -1.92 11.48
N ALA A 175 -4.89 -2.73 12.51
CA ALA A 175 -5.22 -4.16 12.51
C ALA A 175 -6.73 -4.42 12.38
N LEU A 176 -7.10 -5.25 11.41
CA LEU A 176 -8.43 -5.82 11.30
C LEU A 176 -8.49 -7.18 12.02
N PRO A 177 -9.55 -7.45 12.80
CA PRO A 177 -9.70 -8.72 13.49
C PRO A 177 -10.09 -9.82 12.50
N THR A 178 -9.16 -10.73 12.22
CA THR A 178 -9.41 -11.93 11.42
C THR A 178 -9.14 -13.20 12.23
N GLN A 179 -9.89 -14.26 11.95
CA GLN A 179 -9.69 -15.59 12.54
C GLN A 179 -9.37 -16.57 11.43
N ASN A 180 -8.38 -17.45 11.67
CA ASN A 180 -7.97 -18.49 10.72
C ASN A 180 -7.57 -17.95 9.33
N SER A 181 -7.11 -16.70 9.24
CA SER A 181 -6.60 -16.15 7.98
C SER A 181 -5.12 -16.49 7.79
N CYS A 182 -4.72 -16.70 6.54
CA CYS A 182 -3.33 -16.93 6.17
C CYS A 182 -2.47 -15.67 6.37
N PHE A 183 -3.10 -14.49 6.18
CA PHE A 183 -2.45 -13.19 6.32
C PHE A 183 -3.07 -12.35 7.43
N CYS A 184 -2.34 -11.35 7.92
CA CYS A 184 -2.92 -10.28 8.72
C CYS A 184 -3.29 -9.09 7.82
N TYR A 185 -4.35 -8.38 8.19
CA TYR A 185 -4.89 -7.29 7.39
C TYR A 185 -4.86 -5.98 8.15
N GLY A 186 -4.48 -4.91 7.45
CA GLY A 186 -4.52 -3.55 7.94
C GLY A 186 -5.44 -2.68 7.10
N SER A 187 -6.18 -1.76 7.70
CA SER A 187 -6.97 -0.78 6.95
C SER A 187 -7.08 0.58 7.64
N ILE A 188 -7.27 1.61 6.82
CA ILE A 188 -7.63 2.96 7.24
C ILE A 188 -9.14 3.21 7.25
N LEU A 189 -9.94 2.29 6.72
CA LEU A 189 -11.40 2.40 6.66
C LEU A 189 -12.04 1.51 7.73
N GLU A 190 -13.16 1.97 8.30
CA GLU A 190 -13.89 1.23 9.33
C GLU A 190 -14.79 0.13 8.73
N ASP A 191 -15.45 0.42 7.60
CA ASP A 191 -16.40 -0.48 6.94
C ASP A 191 -15.73 -1.28 5.82
N ILE A 192 -14.99 -2.33 6.19
CA ILE A 192 -14.34 -3.24 5.24
C ILE A 192 -15.19 -4.47 4.98
N ARG A 193 -15.44 -4.76 3.70
CA ARG A 193 -16.06 -6.01 3.27
C ARG A 193 -14.99 -7.04 2.94
N PHE A 194 -15.35 -8.32 3.00
CA PHE A 194 -14.41 -9.39 2.69
C PHE A 194 -13.94 -9.37 1.23
N GLU A 195 -14.72 -8.84 0.29
CA GLU A 195 -14.30 -8.63 -1.10
C GLU A 195 -13.13 -7.64 -1.19
N ASP A 196 -13.09 -6.65 -0.31
CA ASP A 196 -12.03 -5.65 -0.27
C ASP A 196 -10.72 -6.27 0.26
N LEU A 197 -10.82 -7.20 1.23
CA LEU A 197 -9.69 -8.02 1.69
C LEU A 197 -9.15 -8.96 0.60
N LEU A 198 -10.04 -9.60 -0.17
CA LEU A 198 -9.64 -10.47 -1.29
C LEU A 198 -8.93 -9.69 -2.39
N GLN A 199 -9.35 -8.44 -2.63
CA GLN A 199 -8.71 -7.55 -3.59
C GLN A 199 -7.36 -7.02 -3.12
N ALA A 200 -7.09 -7.04 -1.81
CA ALA A 200 -5.79 -6.66 -1.26
C ALA A 200 -4.73 -7.76 -1.42
N LEU A 201 -5.14 -9.00 -1.72
CA LEU A 201 -4.21 -10.10 -1.95
C LEU A 201 -3.50 -9.94 -3.30
N ASP A 202 -2.17 -9.99 -3.28
CA ASP A 202 -1.37 -10.09 -4.49
C ASP A 202 -1.37 -11.53 -5.07
N LEU A 203 -0.82 -11.67 -6.28
CA LEU A 203 -0.74 -12.97 -6.95
C LEU A 203 0.04 -14.01 -6.14
N GLN A 204 1.13 -13.61 -5.48
CA GLN A 204 1.98 -14.51 -4.72
C GLN A 204 1.27 -15.03 -3.46
N GLN A 205 0.52 -14.16 -2.78
CA GLN A 205 -0.30 -14.50 -1.62
C GLN A 205 -1.42 -15.47 -2.02
N LYS A 206 -2.06 -15.25 -3.18
CA LYS A 206 -3.04 -16.21 -3.72
C LYS A 206 -2.40 -17.57 -4.02
N ILE A 207 -1.17 -17.59 -4.57
CA ILE A 207 -0.43 -18.84 -4.80
C ILE A 207 -0.14 -19.56 -3.47
N THR A 208 0.25 -18.82 -2.42
CA THR A 208 0.47 -19.37 -1.08
C THR A 208 -0.80 -20.02 -0.53
N LEU A 209 -1.95 -19.33 -0.58
CA LEU A 209 -3.24 -19.89 -0.15
C LEU A 209 -3.55 -21.21 -0.85
N TRP A 210 -3.42 -21.27 -2.17
CA TRP A 210 -3.66 -22.49 -2.93
C TRP A 210 -2.65 -23.60 -2.61
N THR A 211 -1.39 -23.23 -2.41
CA THR A 211 -0.33 -24.19 -2.07
C THR A 211 -0.61 -24.85 -0.74
N ASP A 212 -0.92 -24.07 0.29
CA ASP A 212 -1.24 -24.54 1.64
C ASP A 212 -2.50 -25.43 1.64
N PHE A 213 -3.53 -25.04 0.89
CA PHE A 213 -4.72 -25.85 0.70
C PHE A 213 -4.42 -27.19 0.00
N LEU A 214 -3.71 -27.17 -1.13
CA LEU A 214 -3.46 -28.36 -1.95
C LEU A 214 -2.47 -29.34 -1.32
N LYS A 215 -1.52 -28.85 -0.53
CA LYS A 215 -0.45 -29.64 0.06
C LYS A 215 -0.81 -30.13 1.45
N ASP A 216 -1.31 -29.22 2.29
CA ASP A 216 -1.47 -29.45 3.73
C ASP A 216 -2.95 -29.46 4.15
N GLY A 217 -3.88 -29.15 3.22
CA GLY A 217 -5.32 -29.17 3.49
C GLY A 217 -5.81 -27.99 4.33
N PHE A 218 -5.01 -26.91 4.43
CA PHE A 218 -5.40 -25.73 5.21
C PHE A 218 -6.50 -24.94 4.49
N ASP A 219 -7.69 -24.94 5.09
CA ASP A 219 -8.86 -24.18 4.63
C ASP A 219 -8.90 -22.84 5.37
N HIS A 220 -8.10 -21.89 4.88
CA HIS A 220 -8.06 -20.53 5.41
C HIS A 220 -9.36 -19.78 5.13
N THR A 221 -9.71 -18.87 6.03
CA THR A 221 -10.92 -18.03 5.95
C THR A 221 -11.05 -17.27 4.61
N GLU A 222 -9.93 -16.93 3.95
CA GLU A 222 -9.89 -16.33 2.62
C GLU A 222 -10.67 -17.16 1.57
N PHE A 223 -10.70 -18.48 1.69
CA PHE A 223 -11.51 -19.32 0.80
C PHE A 223 -13.01 -19.17 1.06
N GLU A 224 -13.44 -19.07 2.32
CA GLU A 224 -14.83 -18.79 2.67
C GLU A 224 -15.29 -17.47 2.03
N TRP A 225 -14.48 -16.43 2.16
CA TRP A 225 -14.72 -15.13 1.52
C TRP A 225 -14.81 -15.27 0.00
N LEU A 226 -13.87 -15.99 -0.61
CA LEU A 226 -13.84 -16.21 -2.06
C LEU A 226 -15.10 -16.96 -2.52
N TYR A 227 -15.54 -18.00 -1.81
CA TYR A 227 -16.77 -18.73 -2.14
C TYR A 227 -18.00 -17.84 -2.03
N GLY A 228 -18.07 -16.99 -0.99
CA GLY A 228 -19.08 -15.96 -0.81
C GLY A 228 -19.14 -15.03 -2.02
N ALA A 229 -18.01 -14.44 -2.39
CA ALA A 229 -17.89 -13.54 -3.54
C ALA A 229 -18.24 -14.22 -4.87
N ILE A 230 -17.83 -15.49 -5.09
CA ILE A 230 -18.20 -16.27 -6.29
C ILE A 230 -19.72 -16.45 -6.36
N SER A 231 -20.35 -16.76 -5.22
CA SER A 231 -21.80 -17.00 -5.16
C SER A 231 -22.63 -15.76 -5.52
N GLN A 232 -22.10 -14.58 -5.22
CA GLN A 232 -22.74 -13.30 -5.48
C GLN A 232 -22.33 -12.69 -6.84
N GLY A 233 -21.39 -13.32 -7.55
CA GLY A 233 -20.84 -12.78 -8.80
C GLY A 233 -19.96 -11.54 -8.59
N ALA A 234 -19.39 -11.37 -7.39
CA ALA A 234 -18.66 -10.17 -6.96
C ALA A 234 -17.13 -10.33 -6.97
N VAL A 235 -16.59 -11.45 -7.47
CA VAL A 235 -15.14 -11.67 -7.51
C VAL A 235 -14.48 -10.74 -8.51
N GLY A 236 -13.71 -9.77 -8.01
CA GLY A 236 -12.78 -8.98 -8.79
C GLY A 236 -11.68 -9.85 -9.40
N ASN A 237 -11.32 -9.58 -10.65
CA ASN A 237 -10.22 -10.23 -11.38
C ASN A 237 -10.14 -11.76 -11.20
N ARG A 238 -11.23 -12.46 -11.51
CA ARG A 238 -11.32 -13.93 -11.37
C ARG A 238 -10.18 -14.69 -12.06
N ILE A 239 -9.62 -14.16 -13.15
CA ILE A 239 -8.50 -14.76 -13.88
C ILE A 239 -7.27 -14.92 -12.99
N GLU A 240 -6.98 -13.96 -12.11
CA GLU A 240 -5.82 -14.02 -11.23
C GLU A 240 -5.93 -15.15 -10.20
N TRP A 241 -7.14 -15.44 -9.71
CA TRP A 241 -7.42 -16.60 -8.87
C TRP A 241 -7.23 -17.93 -9.62
N GLU A 242 -7.58 -17.99 -10.91
CA GLU A 242 -7.35 -19.18 -11.74
C GLU A 242 -5.87 -19.38 -12.06
N LEU A 243 -5.13 -18.30 -12.35
CA LEU A 243 -3.69 -18.33 -12.62
C LEU A 243 -2.88 -18.70 -11.37
N SER A 244 -3.20 -18.14 -10.21
CA SER A 244 -2.54 -18.49 -8.95
C SER A 244 -2.74 -19.95 -8.58
N LEU A 245 -3.96 -20.49 -8.75
CA LEU A 245 -4.21 -21.91 -8.58
C LEU A 245 -3.36 -22.75 -9.54
N HIS A 246 -3.32 -22.37 -10.82
CA HIS A 246 -2.53 -23.09 -11.82
C HIS A 246 -1.03 -23.10 -11.45
N ALA A 247 -0.50 -21.95 -11.00
CA ALA A 247 0.88 -21.83 -10.56
C ALA A 247 1.16 -22.69 -9.32
N ALA A 248 0.28 -22.71 -8.32
CA ALA A 248 0.40 -23.58 -7.15
C ALA A 248 0.40 -25.06 -7.53
N MET A 249 -0.52 -25.46 -8.42
CA MET A 249 -0.58 -26.83 -8.95
C MET A 249 0.71 -27.24 -9.67
N GLN A 250 1.22 -26.38 -10.55
CA GLN A 250 2.49 -26.62 -11.23
C GLN A 250 3.66 -26.73 -10.25
N GLY A 251 3.73 -25.84 -9.26
CA GLY A 251 4.77 -25.84 -8.22
C GLY A 251 4.80 -27.12 -7.37
N LEU A 252 3.64 -27.74 -7.17
CA LEU A 252 3.48 -29.01 -6.45
C LEU A 252 3.53 -30.25 -7.36
N GLY A 253 3.70 -30.08 -8.67
CA GLY A 253 3.79 -31.20 -9.63
C GLY A 253 2.45 -31.84 -10.01
N TYR A 254 1.33 -31.17 -9.75
CA TYR A 254 0.02 -31.65 -10.18
C TYR A 254 -0.13 -31.57 -11.71
N THR A 255 -0.75 -32.59 -12.29
CA THR A 255 -1.12 -32.60 -13.72
C THR A 255 -2.62 -32.38 -13.87
N VAL A 256 -3.00 -31.31 -14.57
CA VAL A 256 -4.41 -31.04 -14.89
C VAL A 256 -4.80 -31.89 -16.10
N GLN A 257 -5.69 -32.86 -15.90
CA GLN A 257 -6.40 -33.51 -17.00
C GLN A 257 -7.77 -32.82 -17.17
N ALA A 258 -7.78 -31.66 -17.84
CA ALA A 258 -9.02 -30.93 -18.13
C ALA A 258 -9.43 -31.10 -19.59
N SER A 259 -10.73 -31.28 -19.85
CA SER A 259 -11.26 -31.02 -21.18
C SER A 259 -11.26 -29.50 -21.43
N PRO A 260 -11.18 -29.02 -22.69
CA PRO A 260 -11.14 -27.58 -23.01
C PRO A 260 -12.27 -26.73 -22.41
N ASN A 261 -13.36 -27.35 -21.95
CA ASN A 261 -14.51 -26.68 -21.33
C ASN A 261 -14.40 -26.52 -19.80
N ASP A 262 -13.39 -27.08 -19.13
CA ASP A 262 -13.39 -27.22 -17.67
C ASP A 262 -12.53 -26.20 -16.92
N VAL A 263 -11.61 -25.48 -17.58
CA VAL A 263 -10.73 -24.50 -16.90
C VAL A 263 -11.54 -23.39 -16.24
N GLY A 264 -12.54 -22.83 -16.93
CA GLY A 264 -13.46 -21.83 -16.38
C GLY A 264 -14.47 -22.39 -15.36
N ARG A 265 -14.50 -23.70 -15.13
CA ARG A 265 -15.33 -24.38 -14.12
C ARG A 265 -14.56 -24.65 -12.83
N ILE A 266 -13.23 -24.64 -12.81
CA ILE A 266 -12.43 -25.09 -11.66
C ILE A 266 -12.84 -24.38 -10.36
N LEU A 267 -12.94 -23.04 -10.36
CA LEU A 267 -13.41 -22.29 -9.17
C LEU A 267 -14.88 -22.58 -8.80
N ARG A 268 -15.74 -22.92 -9.77
CA ARG A 268 -17.11 -23.41 -9.48
C ARG A 268 -17.11 -24.84 -8.96
N THR A 269 -16.13 -25.66 -9.36
CA THR A 269 -15.98 -27.05 -8.92
C THR A 269 -15.42 -27.12 -7.51
N PHE A 270 -14.52 -26.20 -7.09
CA PHE A 270 -14.14 -26.06 -5.67
C PHE A 270 -15.35 -25.80 -4.77
N LYS A 271 -16.31 -24.97 -5.22
CA LYS A 271 -17.62 -24.78 -4.55
C LYS A 271 -18.43 -26.07 -4.39
N ILE A 272 -18.24 -27.05 -5.29
CA ILE A 272 -18.94 -28.35 -5.28
C ILE A 272 -18.14 -29.39 -4.48
N LYS A 273 -16.82 -29.18 -4.32
CA LYS A 273 -15.90 -30.18 -3.80
C LYS A 273 -15.36 -29.83 -2.41
N LYS A 274 -16.26 -29.92 -1.43
CA LYS A 274 -15.95 -30.59 -0.16
C LYS A 274 -15.45 -32.04 -0.34
N ASN A 275 -15.42 -32.53 -1.59
CA ASN A 275 -15.06 -33.86 -2.09
C ASN A 275 -14.09 -33.80 -3.29
N VAL A 276 -13.03 -32.98 -3.28
CA VAL A 276 -11.93 -33.19 -4.26
C VAL A 276 -11.11 -34.35 -3.73
N GLU A 277 -11.28 -35.54 -4.29
CA GLU A 277 -10.33 -36.62 -4.06
C GLU A 277 -9.01 -36.24 -4.73
N VAL A 278 -8.08 -35.71 -3.94
CA VAL A 278 -6.66 -35.69 -4.29
C VAL A 278 -6.20 -37.14 -4.21
N THR A 279 -5.91 -37.75 -5.34
CA THR A 279 -5.34 -39.10 -5.35
C THR A 279 -3.89 -39.04 -4.89
N ASP A 280 -3.43 -40.04 -4.11
CA ASP A 280 -2.06 -40.16 -3.57
C ASP A 280 -0.92 -40.05 -4.61
N ASN A 281 -1.25 -39.97 -5.90
CA ASN A 281 -0.33 -39.87 -7.03
C ASN A 281 -0.25 -38.44 -7.64
N GLY A 282 -0.76 -37.40 -6.99
CA GLY A 282 -0.67 -36.01 -7.48
C GLY A 282 -1.51 -35.72 -8.73
N LYS A 283 -2.56 -36.51 -8.98
CA LYS A 283 -3.54 -36.24 -10.05
C LYS A 283 -4.81 -35.65 -9.47
N ILE A 284 -5.19 -34.47 -9.96
CA ILE A 284 -6.52 -33.89 -9.72
C ILE A 284 -7.40 -34.26 -10.92
N ILE A 285 -8.38 -35.14 -10.67
CA ILE A 285 -9.43 -35.46 -11.63
C ILE A 285 -10.60 -34.51 -11.36
N ILE A 286 -10.99 -33.72 -12.36
CA ILE A 286 -12.04 -32.68 -12.27
C ILE A 286 -13.31 -33.20 -12.92
#